data_AF-A0A661SHY0-F1
#
_entry.id   AF-A0A661SHY0-F1
#
_cell.length_a   1.000
_cell.length_b   1.000
_cell.length_c   1.000
_cell.angle_alpha   90.00
_cell.angle_beta   90.00
_cell.angle_gamma   90.00
#
_symmetry.space_group_name_H-M   'P 1'
#
loop_
_entity.id
_entity.type
_entity.pdbx_description
1 polymer ?
#
loop_
_entity_poly.entity_id
_entity_poly.type
_entity_poly.pdbx_seq_one_letter_code
_entity_poly.pdbx_strand_id
1 'polypeptide(L)'
;MKYPVKKQQKEACSRKNIPAAVVMLLLGISHIFACGEKAPQISQESPKGFTFLDIGKNTTLTVWVERDLGNKLGAGVTERWHTIDLETNYKGFIQKYFPDLYELSQKLKTEVVLKPEENPVKLTYRHTQKKETPFAYVELVFSSHTKKPLLFRIRQKRKRADITDIIRKKHGDPQIADWDENVAYGKKGRSLYWKNNKDMLMISVSPDRYDQPEYHIIIYYIENMEEELRIKQEKKKKDKDEAIRNAF
;
A
#
# COMPACT_ATOMS: atom_id res chain seq x y z
N MET A 1 -39.49 44.88 23.44
CA MET A 1 -38.50 45.39 24.43
C MET A 1 -37.31 45.94 23.67
N LYS A 2 -36.99 47.22 23.90
CA LYS A 2 -35.93 48.01 23.27
C LYS A 2 -34.71 48.13 24.21
N TYR A 3 -33.57 48.52 23.62
CA TYR A 3 -32.33 49.07 24.21
C TYR A 3 -31.18 48.08 24.49
N PRO A 4 -29.89 48.51 24.44
CA PRO A 4 -29.17 48.84 23.21
C PRO A 4 -27.70 48.36 23.19
N VAL A 5 -27.07 48.50 22.02
CA VAL A 5 -25.61 48.47 21.80
C VAL A 5 -24.91 49.58 22.59
N LYS A 6 -23.76 49.29 23.24
CA LYS A 6 -22.77 50.28 23.65
C LYS A 6 -21.37 49.96 23.12
N LYS A 7 -20.73 51.05 22.69
CA LYS A 7 -19.45 51.21 22.01
C LYS A 7 -18.24 50.88 22.90
N GLN A 8 -17.16 50.56 22.20
CA GLN A 8 -15.77 50.60 22.66
C GLN A 8 -15.41 51.93 23.34
N GLN A 9 -14.55 51.85 24.36
CA GLN A 9 -13.56 52.90 24.65
C GLN A 9 -12.21 52.24 24.97
N LYS A 10 -11.20 52.74 24.26
CA LYS A 10 -9.77 52.48 24.45
C LYS A 10 -9.31 53.27 25.66
N GLU A 11 -8.44 52.68 26.47
CA GLU A 11 -7.41 53.45 27.17
C GLU A 11 -6.06 52.73 27.03
N ALA A 12 -5.11 53.47 26.48
CA ALA A 12 -3.70 53.15 26.44
C ALA A 12 -2.96 54.27 27.17
N CYS A 13 -2.14 53.92 28.16
CA CYS A 13 -1.00 54.68 28.73
C CYS A 13 -0.64 53.98 30.05
N SER A 14 0.60 53.87 30.54
CA SER A 14 1.92 54.26 30.08
C SER A 14 2.92 53.57 31.01
N ARG A 15 4.13 53.29 30.50
CA ARG A 15 5.27 52.69 31.21
C ARG A 15 5.69 53.50 32.45
N LYS A 16 6.09 52.83 33.54
CA LYS A 16 7.26 53.22 34.37
C LYS A 16 7.95 51.99 34.98
N ASN A 17 9.24 52.16 35.20
CA ASN A 17 10.31 51.17 35.27
C ASN A 17 10.48 50.45 36.63
N ILE A 18 11.21 49.34 36.51
CA ILE A 18 11.85 48.44 37.47
C ILE A 18 12.73 49.20 38.50
N PRO A 19 12.95 48.64 39.70
CA PRO A 19 14.32 48.26 40.07
C PRO A 19 14.44 46.83 40.63
N ALA A 20 15.59 46.24 40.33
CA ALA A 20 15.98 44.88 40.63
C ALA A 20 16.32 44.68 42.12
N ALA A 21 15.92 43.54 42.69
CA ALA A 21 16.70 42.83 43.72
C ALA A 21 15.98 41.53 44.14
N VAL A 22 16.65 40.41 43.93
CA VAL A 22 16.73 39.26 44.85
C VAL A 22 15.41 38.52 45.15
N VAL A 23 15.17 37.39 44.47
CA VAL A 23 15.01 36.08 45.12
C VAL A 23 15.43 35.01 44.12
N MET A 24 16.63 34.47 44.33
CA MET A 24 17.08 33.21 43.72
C MET A 24 16.66 32.04 44.63
N LEU A 25 16.58 30.86 44.01
CA LEU A 25 16.82 29.52 44.56
C LEU A 25 15.61 28.62 44.90
N LEU A 26 15.58 27.51 44.13
CA LEU A 26 15.15 26.14 44.44
C LEU A 26 13.66 25.78 44.39
N LEU A 27 13.33 24.96 43.39
CA LEU A 27 12.57 23.69 43.42
C LEU A 27 12.25 23.36 41.95
N GLY A 28 12.50 22.20 41.37
CA GLY A 28 13.03 20.93 41.81
C GLY A 28 13.01 20.02 40.58
N ILE A 29 14.13 19.33 40.36
CA ILE A 29 14.32 18.32 39.31
C ILE A 29 13.30 17.19 39.52
N SER A 30 12.43 16.91 38.54
CA SER A 30 11.87 15.56 38.37
C SER A 30 11.20 15.38 37.00
N HIS A 31 11.37 14.17 36.45
CA HIS A 31 10.69 13.52 35.31
C HIS A 31 11.33 13.72 33.91
N ILE A 32 12.31 12.91 33.50
CA ILE A 32 12.28 11.47 33.11
C ILE A 32 11.77 11.28 31.67
N PHE A 33 12.71 10.91 30.79
CA PHE A 33 12.57 10.14 29.54
C PHE A 33 11.45 10.54 28.57
N ALA A 34 11.68 11.62 27.81
CA ALA A 34 11.17 11.67 26.44
C ALA A 34 12.17 10.96 25.51
N CYS A 35 12.18 9.62 25.57
CA CYS A 35 12.75 8.82 24.49
C CYS A 35 11.78 8.90 23.31
N GLY A 36 11.83 10.01 22.58
CA GLY A 36 11.15 10.13 21.30
C GLY A 36 11.88 9.22 20.32
N GLU A 37 11.32 8.04 20.04
CA GLU A 37 11.62 7.33 18.81
C GLU A 37 11.38 8.32 17.67
N LYS A 38 12.47 8.81 17.09
CA LYS A 38 12.40 9.61 15.88
C LYS A 38 11.78 8.71 14.84
N ALA A 39 10.57 9.06 14.38
CA ALA A 39 9.99 8.45 13.19
C ALA A 39 11.10 8.41 12.11
N PRO A 40 11.37 7.26 11.50
CA PRO A 40 12.44 7.16 10.52
C PRO A 40 12.19 8.23 9.45
N GLN A 41 13.18 9.10 9.25
CA GLN A 41 13.14 10.09 8.17
C GLN A 41 13.02 9.31 6.86
N ILE A 42 11.83 9.33 6.28
CA ILE A 42 11.58 8.84 4.94
C ILE A 42 12.42 9.76 4.03
N SER A 43 13.49 9.21 3.46
CA SER A 43 14.36 9.90 2.50
C SER A 43 13.51 10.61 1.44
N GLN A 44 13.79 11.89 1.18
CA GLN A 44 13.09 12.70 0.18
C GLN A 44 13.45 12.34 -1.27
N GLU A 45 14.27 11.32 -1.50
CA GLU A 45 14.45 10.76 -2.83
C GLU A 45 13.14 10.06 -3.24
N SER A 46 12.47 10.57 -4.28
CA SER A 46 11.26 9.95 -4.82
C SER A 46 11.53 8.45 -5.02
N PRO A 47 10.70 7.55 -4.47
CA PRO A 47 11.01 6.13 -4.52
C PRO A 47 11.19 5.68 -5.97
N LYS A 48 12.35 5.12 -6.29
CA LYS A 48 12.60 4.52 -7.61
C LYS A 48 11.66 3.33 -7.78
N GLY A 49 10.64 3.47 -8.64
CA GLY A 49 9.68 2.42 -8.97
C GLY A 49 8.22 2.82 -8.79
N PHE A 50 7.35 1.82 -8.78
CA PHE A 50 5.91 2.00 -8.51
C PHE A 50 5.65 2.05 -7.02
N THR A 51 4.71 2.89 -6.61
CA THR A 51 4.37 3.14 -5.21
C THR A 51 2.89 3.38 -5.04
N PHE A 52 2.35 2.98 -3.89
CA PHE A 52 1.00 3.34 -3.46
C PHE A 52 1.03 3.84 -2.02
N LEU A 53 0.54 5.07 -1.77
CA LEU A 53 0.60 5.73 -0.46
C LEU A 53 1.99 5.66 0.19
N ASP A 54 3.03 5.95 -0.60
CA ASP A 54 4.45 5.90 -0.22
C ASP A 54 5.01 4.51 0.11
N ILE A 55 4.23 3.46 -0.15
CA ILE A 55 4.67 2.07 -0.05
C ILE A 55 5.15 1.61 -1.42
N GLY A 56 6.46 1.35 -1.52
CA GLY A 56 7.12 0.87 -2.73
C GLY A 56 7.84 -0.45 -2.50
N LYS A 57 8.55 -0.93 -3.53
CA LYS A 57 9.16 -2.27 -3.55
C LYS A 57 10.04 -2.63 -2.35
N ASN A 58 10.66 -1.62 -1.71
CA ASN A 58 11.58 -1.80 -0.59
C ASN A 58 10.93 -1.57 0.78
N THR A 59 9.64 -1.22 0.84
CA THR A 59 8.97 -0.90 2.11
C THR A 59 8.66 -2.19 2.88
N THR A 60 9.34 -2.39 4.01
CA THR A 60 9.07 -3.51 4.93
C THR A 60 7.76 -3.26 5.70
N LEU A 61 6.88 -4.26 5.74
CA LEU A 61 5.66 -4.22 6.55
C LEU A 61 6.01 -4.22 8.04
N THR A 62 5.63 -3.15 8.72
CA THR A 62 5.77 -2.96 10.17
C THR A 62 4.44 -2.52 10.77
N VAL A 63 4.32 -2.58 12.10
CA VAL A 63 3.15 -2.06 12.82
C VAL A 63 2.90 -0.57 12.50
N TRP A 64 3.95 0.20 12.25
CA TRP A 64 3.82 1.62 11.85
C TRP A 64 3.24 1.77 10.45
N VAL A 65 3.68 0.96 9.48
CA VAL A 65 3.11 0.95 8.12
C VAL A 65 1.64 0.53 8.15
N GLU A 66 1.29 -0.51 8.91
CA GLU A 66 -0.11 -0.93 9.07
C GLU A 66 -0.99 0.16 9.69
N ARG A 67 -0.47 0.85 10.72
CA ARG A 67 -1.17 1.96 11.38
C ARG A 67 -1.34 3.16 10.45
N ASP A 68 -0.31 3.54 9.71
CA ASP A 68 -0.38 4.64 8.74
C ASP A 68 -1.40 4.36 7.63
N LEU A 69 -1.40 3.14 7.10
CA LEU A 69 -2.44 2.67 6.18
C LEU A 69 -3.83 2.74 6.80
N GLY A 70 -3.98 2.30 8.05
CA GLY A 70 -5.25 2.40 8.79
C GLY A 70 -5.75 3.84 8.97
N ASN A 71 -4.84 4.79 9.19
CA ASN A 71 -5.16 6.20 9.28
C ASN A 71 -5.64 6.77 7.94
N LYS A 72 -4.96 6.41 6.85
CA LYS A 72 -5.23 6.89 5.48
C LYS A 72 -6.46 6.24 4.84
N LEU A 73 -6.65 4.93 5.04
CA LEU A 73 -7.67 4.12 4.36
C LEU A 73 -8.85 3.75 5.25
N GLY A 74 -8.72 3.86 6.57
CA GLY A 74 -9.71 3.41 7.55
C GLY A 74 -9.43 2.00 8.07
N ALA A 75 -10.42 1.39 8.72
CA ALA A 75 -10.27 0.05 9.28
C ALA A 75 -10.00 -0.99 8.18
N GLY A 76 -8.93 -1.77 8.36
CA GLY A 76 -8.55 -2.86 7.47
C GLY A 76 -8.69 -4.22 8.14
N VAL A 77 -8.65 -5.27 7.32
CA VAL A 77 -8.62 -6.67 7.75
C VAL A 77 -7.26 -7.24 7.38
N THR A 78 -6.62 -7.91 8.34
CA THR A 78 -5.36 -8.64 8.13
C THR A 78 -5.65 -10.12 8.01
N GLU A 79 -5.24 -10.74 6.90
CA GLU A 79 -5.41 -12.16 6.62
C GLU A 79 -4.05 -12.81 6.37
N ARG A 80 -3.88 -14.03 6.92
CA ARG A 80 -2.68 -14.86 6.71
C ARG A 80 -2.99 -16.20 6.06
N TRP A 81 -4.25 -16.62 6.03
CA TRP A 81 -4.67 -17.89 5.46
C TRP A 81 -5.08 -17.73 4.01
N HIS A 82 -4.12 -17.39 3.14
CA HIS A 82 -4.39 -17.20 1.72
C HIS A 82 -3.19 -17.56 0.84
N THR A 83 -3.45 -17.86 -0.43
CA THR A 83 -2.43 -18.05 -1.46
C THR A 83 -2.17 -16.74 -2.20
N ILE A 84 -1.03 -16.64 -2.88
CA ILE A 84 -0.75 -15.52 -3.78
C ILE A 84 -1.35 -15.87 -5.13
N ASP A 85 -2.54 -15.34 -5.40
CA ASP A 85 -3.13 -15.39 -6.73
C ASP A 85 -2.82 -14.08 -7.45
N LEU A 86 -2.27 -14.15 -8.66
CA LEU A 86 -1.93 -12.97 -9.48
C LEU A 86 -3.01 -12.66 -10.52
N GLU A 87 -4.01 -13.54 -10.65
CA GLU A 87 -5.10 -13.41 -11.61
C GLU A 87 -5.85 -12.08 -11.42
N THR A 88 -6.32 -11.50 -12.52
CA THR A 88 -7.08 -10.25 -12.48
C THR A 88 -7.95 -10.12 -13.72
N ASN A 89 -8.86 -9.14 -13.70
CA ASN A 89 -9.80 -8.79 -14.78
C ASN A 89 -10.79 -9.91 -15.12
N TYR A 90 -10.33 -10.99 -15.74
CA TYR A 90 -11.10 -12.18 -16.07
C TYR A 90 -10.18 -13.40 -16.09
N LYS A 91 -10.77 -14.59 -15.94
CA LYS A 91 -10.03 -15.86 -15.92
C LYS A 91 -9.25 -16.09 -17.23
N GLY A 92 -7.95 -16.32 -17.14
CA GLY A 92 -7.04 -16.50 -18.26
C GLY A 92 -6.40 -15.20 -18.76
N PHE A 93 -6.70 -14.04 -18.15
CA PHE A 93 -6.16 -12.75 -18.58
C PHE A 93 -4.63 -12.72 -18.51
N ILE A 94 -4.07 -13.12 -17.36
CA ILE A 94 -2.61 -13.12 -17.15
C ILE A 94 -1.94 -14.13 -18.08
N GLN A 95 -2.52 -15.32 -18.26
CA GLN A 95 -1.99 -16.34 -19.19
C GLN A 95 -1.89 -15.83 -20.63
N LYS A 96 -2.91 -15.08 -21.09
CA LYS A 96 -2.97 -14.58 -22.46
C LYS A 96 -1.99 -13.44 -22.73
N TYR A 97 -1.91 -12.46 -21.84
CA TYR A 97 -1.15 -11.22 -22.11
C TYR A 97 0.21 -11.16 -21.41
N PHE A 98 0.41 -11.95 -20.35
CA PHE A 98 1.60 -11.90 -19.51
C PHE A 98 2.05 -13.32 -19.12
N PRO A 99 2.46 -14.17 -20.10
CA PRO A 99 2.77 -15.57 -19.86
C PRO A 99 3.87 -15.79 -18.80
N ASP A 100 4.91 -14.95 -18.77
CA ASP A 100 5.95 -15.04 -17.73
C ASP A 100 5.40 -14.81 -16.32
N LEU A 101 4.47 -13.86 -16.18
CA LEU A 101 3.79 -13.58 -14.90
C LEU A 101 2.82 -14.71 -14.54
N TYR A 102 2.22 -15.36 -15.54
CA TYR A 102 1.40 -16.54 -15.34
C TYR A 102 2.23 -17.70 -14.78
N GLU A 103 3.39 -17.99 -15.37
CA GLU A 103 4.30 -19.02 -14.86
C GLU A 103 4.73 -18.74 -13.41
N LEU A 104 5.07 -17.49 -13.10
CA LEU A 104 5.37 -17.08 -11.74
C LEU A 104 4.17 -17.28 -10.80
N SER A 105 2.95 -16.93 -11.25
CA SER A 105 1.73 -17.18 -10.48
C SER A 105 1.54 -18.66 -10.17
N GLN A 106 1.78 -19.55 -11.14
CA GLN A 106 1.68 -21.00 -10.90
C GLN A 106 2.71 -21.48 -9.88
N LYS A 107 3.94 -20.96 -9.92
CA LYS A 107 4.99 -21.31 -8.94
C LYS A 107 4.69 -20.78 -7.54
N LEU A 108 4.01 -19.63 -7.42
CA LEU A 108 3.63 -19.01 -6.14
C LEU A 108 2.36 -19.60 -5.51
N LYS A 109 1.52 -20.28 -6.31
CA LYS A 109 0.36 -21.04 -5.82
C LYS A 109 0.85 -22.27 -5.04
N THR A 110 1.32 -22.05 -3.82
CA THR A 110 1.62 -23.09 -2.84
C THR A 110 0.42 -23.31 -1.93
N GLU A 111 0.30 -24.51 -1.36
CA GLU A 111 -0.64 -24.75 -0.26
C GLU A 111 -0.38 -23.76 0.88
N VAL A 112 -1.46 -23.31 1.50
CA VAL A 112 -1.39 -22.48 2.71
C VAL A 112 -0.84 -23.37 3.82
N VAL A 113 0.30 -22.99 4.40
CA VAL A 113 0.91 -23.82 5.44
C VAL A 113 0.19 -23.61 6.77
N LEU A 114 0.20 -24.64 7.63
CA LEU A 114 -0.48 -24.61 8.93
C LEU A 114 0.07 -23.57 9.92
N LYS A 115 1.22 -22.96 9.61
CA LYS A 115 1.85 -21.90 10.40
C LYS A 115 1.52 -20.53 9.77
N PRO A 116 0.53 -19.77 10.29
CA PRO A 116 0.11 -18.49 9.69
C PRO A 116 1.24 -17.48 9.49
N GLU A 117 2.25 -17.50 10.35
CA GLU A 117 3.42 -16.61 10.30
C GLU A 117 4.29 -16.84 9.06
N GLU A 118 4.26 -18.06 8.50
CA GLU A 118 4.98 -18.46 7.29
C GLU A 118 4.17 -18.18 6.02
N ASN A 119 2.89 -17.82 6.16
CA ASN A 119 2.05 -17.42 5.05
C ASN A 119 2.14 -15.91 4.77
N PRO A 120 1.94 -15.49 3.51
CA PRO A 120 1.89 -14.08 3.14
C PRO A 120 0.86 -13.31 3.96
N VAL A 121 1.10 -12.01 4.14
CA VAL A 121 0.18 -11.12 4.85
C VAL A 121 -0.62 -10.34 3.83
N LYS A 122 -1.94 -10.43 3.88
CA LYS A 122 -2.84 -9.61 3.07
C LYS A 122 -3.58 -8.61 3.96
N LEU A 123 -3.39 -7.33 3.67
CA LEU A 123 -4.18 -6.25 4.24
C LEU A 123 -5.28 -5.86 3.27
N THR A 124 -6.53 -5.87 3.72
CA THR A 124 -7.69 -5.52 2.91
C THR A 124 -8.44 -4.36 3.53
N TYR A 125 -8.60 -3.27 2.79
CA TYR A 125 -9.39 -2.11 3.18
C TYR A 125 -10.59 -1.99 2.25
N ARG A 126 -11.79 -2.07 2.82
CA ARG A 126 -13.07 -1.93 2.11
C ARG A 126 -13.75 -0.66 2.56
N HIS A 127 -14.56 -0.07 1.69
CA HIS A 127 -15.33 1.14 2.01
C HIS A 127 -14.46 2.33 2.44
N THR A 128 -13.24 2.42 1.89
CA THR A 128 -12.28 3.50 2.17
C THR A 128 -12.83 4.89 1.80
N GLN A 129 -13.93 4.94 1.06
CA GLN A 129 -14.70 6.17 0.76
C GLN A 129 -15.21 6.90 2.01
N LYS A 130 -15.42 6.21 3.15
CA LYS A 130 -15.80 6.85 4.41
C LYS A 130 -14.74 7.80 4.97
N LYS A 131 -13.50 7.69 4.48
CA LYS A 131 -12.36 8.59 4.76
C LYS A 131 -12.12 9.60 3.62
N GLU A 132 -13.13 9.83 2.78
CA GLU A 132 -13.06 10.70 1.59
C GLU A 132 -12.01 10.28 0.54
N THR A 133 -11.49 9.05 0.62
CA THR A 133 -10.53 8.53 -0.36
C THR A 133 -11.24 8.16 -1.67
N PRO A 134 -10.56 8.27 -2.83
CA PRO A 134 -11.13 7.86 -4.11
C PRO A 134 -11.19 6.33 -4.28
N PHE A 135 -10.52 5.59 -3.39
CA PHE A 135 -10.45 4.15 -3.45
C PHE A 135 -11.77 3.56 -2.93
N ALA A 136 -12.25 2.51 -3.59
CA ALA A 136 -13.36 1.68 -3.13
C ALA A 136 -12.87 0.40 -2.45
N TYR A 137 -11.68 -0.08 -2.87
CA TYR A 137 -11.05 -1.29 -2.40
C TYR A 137 -9.53 -1.13 -2.49
N VAL A 138 -8.82 -1.57 -1.46
CA VAL A 138 -7.36 -1.71 -1.46
C VAL A 138 -7.01 -3.06 -0.85
N GLU A 139 -6.21 -3.84 -1.56
CA GLU A 139 -5.61 -5.08 -1.10
C GLU A 139 -4.10 -4.98 -1.28
N LEU A 140 -3.36 -5.24 -0.20
CA LEU A 140 -1.90 -5.19 -0.18
C LEU A 140 -1.39 -6.53 0.34
N VAL A 141 -0.64 -7.26 -0.50
CA VAL A 141 -0.04 -8.55 -0.15
C VAL A 141 1.46 -8.36 0.09
N PHE A 142 1.95 -8.84 1.22
CA PHE A 142 3.35 -8.79 1.64
C PHE A 142 3.91 -10.19 1.83
N SER A 143 5.20 -10.32 1.54
CA SER A 143 6.00 -11.55 1.74
C SER A 143 5.98 -11.97 3.21
N SER A 144 5.91 -13.27 3.45
CA SER A 144 6.03 -13.80 4.82
C SER A 144 7.47 -13.77 5.32
N HIS A 145 8.45 -13.85 4.43
CA HIS A 145 9.88 -13.90 4.77
C HIS A 145 10.51 -12.52 4.86
N THR A 146 10.39 -11.71 3.80
CA THR A 146 11.05 -10.40 3.70
C THR A 146 10.18 -9.26 4.23
N LYS A 147 8.88 -9.51 4.42
CA LYS A 147 7.85 -8.50 4.72
C LYS A 147 7.75 -7.39 3.67
N LYS A 148 8.39 -7.54 2.50
CA LYS A 148 8.29 -6.59 1.39
C LYS A 148 7.02 -6.82 0.57
N PRO A 149 6.55 -5.82 -0.20
CA PRO A 149 5.36 -5.95 -1.02
C PRO A 149 5.51 -7.00 -2.11
N LEU A 150 4.44 -7.76 -2.36
CA LEU A 150 4.33 -8.70 -3.47
C LEU A 150 3.34 -8.16 -4.50
N LEU A 151 2.12 -7.87 -4.08
CA LEU A 151 1.02 -7.53 -4.98
C LEU A 151 0.11 -6.49 -4.33
N PHE A 152 -0.12 -5.38 -5.01
CA PHE A 152 -1.15 -4.41 -4.62
C PHE A 152 -2.28 -4.41 -5.64
N ARG A 153 -3.52 -4.46 -5.18
CA ARG A 153 -4.73 -4.30 -5.99
C ARG A 153 -5.58 -3.18 -5.42
N ILE A 154 -5.87 -2.19 -6.24
CA ILE A 154 -6.66 -1.03 -5.88
C ILE A 154 -7.81 -0.91 -6.86
N ARG A 155 -9.04 -0.72 -6.33
CA ARG A 155 -10.18 -0.33 -7.14
C ARG A 155 -10.57 1.10 -6.83
N GLN A 156 -10.76 1.89 -7.88
CA GLN A 156 -11.25 3.25 -7.79
C GLN A 156 -12.56 3.37 -8.56
N LYS A 157 -13.57 3.92 -7.89
CA LYS A 157 -14.86 4.26 -8.51
C LYS A 157 -14.86 5.74 -8.86
N ARG A 158 -15.19 6.07 -10.12
CA ARG A 158 -15.39 7.43 -10.63
C ARG A 158 -14.12 8.32 -10.71
N LYS A 159 -14.06 9.16 -11.75
CA LYS A 159 -12.95 10.09 -12.07
C LYS A 159 -12.93 11.29 -11.10
N ARG A 160 -11.92 11.36 -10.21
CA ARG A 160 -11.53 12.64 -9.57
C ARG A 160 -10.26 13.27 -10.19
N ALA A 161 -9.64 12.57 -11.11
CA ALA A 161 -8.68 13.02 -12.13
C ALA A 161 -8.49 11.83 -13.08
N ASP A 162 -8.01 12.04 -14.31
CA ASP A 162 -7.65 10.90 -15.16
C ASP A 162 -6.36 10.28 -14.62
N ILE A 163 -6.52 9.25 -13.78
CA ILE A 163 -5.42 8.52 -13.15
C ILE A 163 -4.43 7.99 -14.20
N THR A 164 -4.90 7.73 -15.42
CA THR A 164 -4.05 7.28 -16.52
C THR A 164 -3.12 8.39 -17.00
N ASP A 165 -3.58 9.65 -17.04
CA ASP A 165 -2.75 10.80 -17.41
C ASP A 165 -1.70 11.12 -16.34
N ILE A 166 -2.08 11.02 -15.06
CA ILE A 166 -1.15 11.20 -13.93
C ILE A 166 -0.03 10.16 -14.01
N ILE A 167 -0.39 8.89 -14.22
CA ILE A 167 0.59 7.81 -14.29
C ILE A 167 1.43 7.93 -15.56
N ARG A 168 0.84 8.31 -16.69
CA ARG A 168 1.57 8.60 -17.94
C ARG A 168 2.60 9.71 -17.76
N LYS A 169 2.23 10.81 -17.09
CA LYS A 169 3.15 11.91 -16.80
C LYS A 169 4.34 11.46 -15.94
N LYS A 170 4.13 10.50 -15.03
CA LYS A 170 5.18 10.00 -14.12
C LYS A 170 6.05 8.90 -14.73
N HIS A 171 5.48 8.04 -15.57
CA HIS A 171 6.11 6.80 -16.03
C HIS A 171 6.28 6.70 -17.55
N GLY A 172 5.88 7.71 -18.31
CA GLY A 172 5.90 7.71 -19.79
C GLY A 172 4.68 7.03 -20.39
N ASP A 173 4.71 6.77 -21.69
CA ASP A 173 3.59 6.13 -22.38
C ASP A 173 3.42 4.65 -21.97
N PRO A 174 2.17 4.19 -21.77
CA PRO A 174 1.92 2.79 -21.45
C PRO A 174 2.06 1.90 -22.66
N GLN A 175 2.40 0.64 -22.39
CA GLN A 175 2.07 -0.45 -23.29
C GLN A 175 0.57 -0.80 -23.13
N ILE A 176 -0.04 -1.29 -24.19
CA ILE A 176 -1.49 -1.53 -24.26
C ILE A 176 -1.74 -3.03 -24.45
N ALA A 177 -2.69 -3.57 -23.69
CA ALA A 177 -3.29 -4.88 -23.91
C ALA A 177 -4.81 -4.71 -24.06
N ASP A 178 -5.28 -4.76 -25.30
CA ASP A 178 -6.71 -4.69 -25.61
C ASP A 178 -7.35 -6.06 -25.41
N TRP A 179 -8.46 -6.08 -24.69
CA TRP A 179 -9.10 -7.33 -24.29
C TRP A 179 -9.82 -7.96 -25.47
N ASP A 180 -9.58 -9.25 -25.68
CA ASP A 180 -10.33 -10.02 -26.66
C ASP A 180 -11.69 -10.41 -26.05
N GLU A 181 -12.76 -9.80 -26.57
CA GLU A 181 -14.12 -9.95 -26.07
C GLU A 181 -14.59 -11.41 -26.06
N ASN A 182 -14.09 -12.25 -26.96
CA ASN A 182 -14.47 -13.67 -27.03
C ASN A 182 -13.98 -14.46 -25.82
N VAL A 183 -12.81 -14.10 -25.28
CA VAL A 183 -12.23 -14.74 -24.08
C VAL A 183 -12.57 -13.98 -22.80
N ALA A 184 -12.93 -12.69 -22.91
CA ALA A 184 -13.32 -11.85 -21.79
C ALA A 184 -14.82 -11.95 -21.45
N TYR A 185 -15.51 -13.00 -21.90
CA TYR A 185 -16.94 -13.22 -21.67
C TYR A 185 -17.82 -12.04 -22.12
N GLY A 186 -17.52 -11.47 -23.30
CA GLY A 186 -18.21 -10.31 -23.87
C GLY A 186 -17.87 -8.97 -23.22
N LYS A 187 -16.91 -8.93 -22.27
CA LYS A 187 -16.48 -7.68 -21.63
C LYS A 187 -15.55 -6.90 -22.54
N LYS A 188 -15.93 -5.65 -22.80
CA LYS A 188 -15.05 -4.64 -23.37
C LYS A 188 -14.14 -4.08 -22.28
N GLY A 189 -12.86 -4.00 -22.58
CA GLY A 189 -11.90 -3.38 -21.69
C GLY A 189 -10.53 -3.28 -22.32
N ARG A 190 -9.68 -2.53 -21.65
CA ARG A 190 -8.27 -2.42 -22.00
C ARG A 190 -7.43 -2.30 -20.75
N SER A 191 -6.21 -2.78 -20.85
CA SER A 191 -5.20 -2.64 -19.82
C SER A 191 -4.05 -1.80 -20.35
N LEU A 192 -3.72 -0.75 -19.61
CA LEU A 192 -2.52 0.05 -19.80
C LEU A 192 -1.48 -0.43 -18.79
N TYR A 193 -0.25 -0.67 -19.21
CA TYR A 193 0.77 -1.15 -18.29
C TYR A 193 2.14 -0.52 -18.55
N TRP A 194 2.91 -0.41 -17.47
CA TRP A 194 4.26 0.11 -17.44
C TRP A 194 5.16 -0.92 -16.78
N LYS A 195 6.38 -1.05 -17.30
CA LYS A 195 7.44 -1.85 -16.68
C LYS A 195 8.51 -0.93 -16.10
N ASN A 196 9.00 -1.28 -14.93
CA ASN A 196 10.18 -0.64 -14.33
C ASN A 196 11.08 -1.75 -13.79
N ASN A 197 12.22 -1.97 -14.45
CA ASN A 197 13.01 -3.19 -14.27
C ASN A 197 12.12 -4.43 -14.45
N LYS A 198 12.03 -5.29 -13.44
CA LYS A 198 11.13 -6.46 -13.43
C LYS A 198 9.71 -6.14 -12.99
N ASP A 199 9.47 -5.03 -12.30
CA ASP A 199 8.16 -4.74 -11.71
C ASP A 199 7.20 -4.17 -12.74
N MET A 200 5.90 -4.36 -12.50
CA MET A 200 4.84 -3.93 -13.43
C MET A 200 3.73 -3.18 -12.71
N LEU A 201 3.32 -2.04 -13.26
CA LEU A 201 2.11 -1.33 -12.93
C LEU A 201 1.11 -1.52 -14.06
N MET A 202 -0.13 -1.87 -13.73
CA MET A 202 -1.21 -2.03 -14.69
C MET A 202 -2.45 -1.26 -14.22
N ILE A 203 -3.10 -0.56 -15.15
CA ILE A 203 -4.41 0.03 -14.96
C ILE A 203 -5.34 -0.61 -15.98
N SER A 204 -6.36 -1.29 -15.48
CA SER A 204 -7.43 -1.82 -16.32
C SER A 204 -8.69 -0.99 -16.13
N VAL A 205 -9.39 -0.73 -17.24
CA VAL A 205 -10.68 -0.04 -17.22
C VAL A 205 -11.72 -0.98 -17.77
N SER A 206 -12.73 -1.28 -16.96
CA SER A 206 -13.88 -2.08 -17.35
C SER A 206 -15.16 -1.52 -16.71
N PRO A 207 -16.31 -1.67 -17.37
CA PRO A 207 -17.58 -1.29 -16.77
C PRO A 207 -17.87 -2.16 -15.54
N ASP A 208 -18.41 -1.53 -14.49
CA ASP A 208 -19.00 -2.22 -13.35
C ASP A 208 -20.40 -2.75 -13.71
N ARG A 209 -21.09 -3.35 -12.73
CA ARG A 209 -22.45 -3.90 -12.95
C ARG A 209 -23.51 -2.87 -13.34
N TYR A 210 -23.20 -1.58 -13.28
CA TYR A 210 -24.06 -0.46 -13.63
C TYR A 210 -23.53 0.32 -14.86
N ASP A 211 -22.65 -0.32 -15.64
CA ASP A 211 -22.00 0.26 -16.82
C ASP A 211 -21.16 1.52 -16.51
N GLN A 212 -20.75 1.68 -15.24
CA GLN A 212 -19.87 2.78 -14.84
C GLN A 212 -18.42 2.33 -14.91
N PRO A 213 -17.49 3.17 -15.38
CA PRO A 213 -16.08 2.80 -15.45
C PRO A 213 -15.51 2.57 -14.05
N GLU A 214 -14.98 1.37 -13.83
CA GLU A 214 -14.21 1.01 -12.65
C GLU A 214 -12.74 0.84 -13.05
N TYR A 215 -11.85 1.51 -12.31
CA TYR A 215 -10.41 1.45 -12.53
C TYR A 215 -9.80 0.42 -11.59
N HIS A 216 -9.12 -0.56 -12.16
CA HIS A 216 -8.39 -1.60 -11.44
C HIS A 216 -6.91 -1.31 -11.60
N ILE A 217 -6.28 -0.79 -10.55
CA ILE A 217 -4.87 -0.45 -10.51
C ILE A 217 -4.14 -1.58 -9.78
N ILE A 218 -3.11 -2.14 -10.40
CA ILE A 218 -2.41 -3.31 -9.88
C ILE A 218 -0.92 -3.07 -10.00
N ILE A 219 -0.19 -3.34 -8.91
CA ILE A 219 1.27 -3.29 -8.88
C ILE A 219 1.78 -4.68 -8.56
N TYR A 220 2.55 -5.25 -9.49
CA TYR A 220 3.26 -6.51 -9.35
C TYR A 220 4.73 -6.22 -9.03
N TYR A 221 5.16 -6.56 -7.81
CA TYR A 221 6.56 -6.50 -7.41
C TYR A 221 7.24 -7.84 -7.73
N ILE A 222 7.48 -8.07 -9.02
CA ILE A 222 7.93 -9.36 -9.56
C ILE A 222 9.26 -9.78 -8.94
N GLU A 223 10.19 -8.84 -8.73
CA GLU A 223 11.47 -9.12 -8.09
C GLU A 223 11.30 -9.68 -6.66
N ASN A 224 10.40 -9.09 -5.88
CA ASN A 224 10.10 -9.57 -4.52
C ASN A 224 9.38 -10.93 -4.52
N MET A 225 8.58 -11.21 -5.55
CA MET A 225 7.92 -12.51 -5.72
C MET A 225 8.90 -13.63 -6.07
N GLU A 226 9.85 -13.36 -6.96
CA GLU A 226 10.93 -14.31 -7.28
C GLU A 226 11.77 -14.62 -6.03
N GLU A 227 12.08 -13.61 -5.23
CA GLU A 227 12.80 -13.78 -3.97
C GLU A 227 12.02 -14.61 -2.94
N GLU A 228 10.72 -14.35 -2.79
CA GLU A 228 9.82 -15.16 -1.95
C GLU A 228 9.84 -16.64 -2.37
N LEU A 229 9.82 -16.91 -3.67
CA LEU A 229 9.89 -18.26 -4.21
C LEU A 229 11.25 -18.92 -3.92
N ARG A 230 12.36 -18.19 -4.12
CA ARG A 230 13.71 -18.67 -3.86
C ARG A 230 13.87 -19.09 -2.38
N ILE A 231 13.47 -18.23 -1.46
CA ILE A 231 13.55 -18.52 -0.02
C ILE A 231 12.72 -19.76 0.34
N LYS A 232 11.49 -19.88 -0.18
CA LYS A 232 10.63 -21.05 0.03
C LYS A 232 11.27 -22.35 -0.46
N GLN A 233 11.89 -22.32 -1.64
CA GLN A 233 12.57 -23.48 -2.22
C GLN A 233 13.80 -23.90 -1.40
N GLU A 234 14.60 -22.94 -0.95
CA GLU A 234 15.76 -23.18 -0.10
C GLU A 234 15.36 -23.78 1.26
N LYS A 235 14.30 -23.25 1.88
CA LYS A 235 13.77 -23.82 3.13
C LYS A 235 13.30 -25.26 2.94
N LYS A 236 12.49 -25.51 1.90
CA LYS A 236 12.00 -26.87 1.59
C LYS A 236 13.14 -27.86 1.33
N LYS A 237 14.24 -27.41 0.72
CA LYS A 237 15.44 -28.24 0.54
C LYS A 237 16.11 -28.56 1.87
N LYS A 238 16.33 -27.56 2.72
CA LYS A 238 16.93 -27.74 4.06
C LYS A 238 16.11 -28.68 4.94
N ASP A 239 14.79 -28.50 4.96
CA ASP A 239 13.88 -29.33 5.76
C ASP A 239 13.92 -30.81 5.30
N LYS A 240 14.04 -31.04 3.98
CA LYS A 240 14.22 -32.39 3.42
C LYS A 240 15.56 -33.01 3.79
N ASP A 241 16.65 -32.26 3.65
CA ASP A 241 18.00 -32.74 3.98
C ASP A 241 18.13 -33.07 5.48
N GLU A 242 17.49 -32.28 6.35
CA GLU A 242 17.41 -32.55 7.78
C GLU A 242 16.54 -33.77 8.11
N ALA A 243 15.38 -33.93 7.48
CA ALA A 243 14.55 -35.12 7.64
C ALA A 243 15.28 -36.40 7.22
N ILE A 244 16.08 -36.35 6.16
CA ILE A 244 16.93 -37.46 5.73
C ILE A 244 18.02 -37.74 6.78
N ARG A 245 18.74 -36.72 7.26
CA ARG A 245 19.78 -36.90 8.29
C ARG A 245 19.25 -37.47 9.61
N ASN A 246 18.01 -37.16 9.99
CA ASN A 246 17.42 -37.65 11.24
C ASN A 246 16.80 -39.06 11.10
N ALA A 247 16.70 -39.59 9.87
CA ALA A 247 16.16 -40.93 9.59
C ALA A 247 17.25 -42.01 9.47
N PHE A 248 18.52 -41.62 9.38
CA PHE A 248 19.70 -42.49 9.30
C PHE A 248 20.65 -42.22 10.47
#